data_AF-A0A965GIS3-F1
#
_entry.id   AF-A0A965GIS3-F1
#
_cell.length_a   1.000
_cell.length_b   1.000
_cell.length_c   1.000
_cell.angle_alpha   90.00
_cell.angle_beta   90.00
_cell.angle_gamma   90.00
#
_symmetry.space_group_name_H-M   'P 1'
#
loop_
_entity.id
_entity.type
_entity.pdbx_description
1 polymer ?
#
loop_
_entity_poly.entity_id
_entity_poly.type
_entity_poly.pdbx_seq_one_letter_code
_entity_poly.pdbx_strand_id
1 'polypeptide(L)' 'RTSSFPSGHASSAFFAAVVLTRWSTWPAIATWFVFAVIVATSRVAVRIHHATDIFAGALIGSAMGLLVHLAISFI' A
#
# COMPACT_ATOMS: atom_id res chain seq x y z
N ARG A 1 -21.67 -0.73 -0.81
CA ARG A 1 -21.02 -1.97 -0.34
C ARG A 1 -19.69 -2.09 -1.06
N THR A 2 -18.56 -1.90 -0.39
CA THR A 2 -17.24 -2.18 -0.98
C THR A 2 -16.95 -3.67 -0.77
N SER A 3 -16.52 -4.36 -1.85
CA SER A 3 -16.07 -5.75 -1.76
C SER A 3 -15.00 -5.89 -0.69
N SER A 4 -15.04 -6.96 0.10
CA SER A 4 -14.02 -7.29 1.10
C SER A 4 -12.68 -7.66 0.45
N PHE A 5 -12.71 -8.05 -0.83
CA PHE A 5 -11.52 -8.38 -1.62
C PHE A 5 -11.41 -7.48 -2.87
N PRO A 6 -10.22 -6.94 -3.18
CA PRO A 6 -9.03 -6.81 -2.32
C PRO A 6 -9.21 -5.71 -1.26
N SER A 7 -8.38 -5.70 -0.21
CA SER A 7 -8.45 -4.69 0.85
C SER A 7 -8.08 -3.29 0.33
N GLY A 8 -9.07 -2.40 0.19
CA GLY A 8 -8.84 -1.02 -0.25
C GLY A 8 -7.93 -0.22 0.68
N HIS A 9 -7.93 -0.50 1.99
CA HIS A 9 -7.02 0.13 2.95
C HIS A 9 -5.57 -0.35 2.75
N ALA A 10 -5.37 -1.64 2.45
CA ALA A 10 -4.04 -2.15 2.12
C ALA A 10 -3.56 -1.56 0.79
N SER A 11 -4.41 -1.52 -0.23
CA SER A 11 -4.07 -0.92 -1.53
C SER A 11 -3.68 0.55 -1.42
N SER A 12 -4.46 1.36 -0.73
CA SER A 12 -4.16 2.80 -0.60
C SER A 12 -2.90 3.06 0.22
N ALA A 13 -2.68 2.31 1.30
CA ALA A 13 -1.51 2.48 2.16
C ALA A 13 -0.20 2.09 1.44
N PHE A 14 -0.20 0.96 0.74
CA PHE A 14 0.98 0.53 -0.04
C PHE A 14 1.21 1.42 -1.27
N PHE A 15 0.15 1.90 -1.93
CA PHE A 15 0.27 2.90 -3.00
C PHE A 15 0.97 4.17 -2.50
N ALA A 16 0.49 4.74 -1.39
CA ALA A 16 1.08 5.94 -0.81
C ALA A 16 2.54 5.72 -0.40
N ALA A 17 2.85 4.59 0.23
CA ALA A 17 4.21 4.25 0.63
C ALA A 17 5.16 4.19 -0.58
N VAL A 18 4.77 3.52 -1.67
CA VAL A 18 5.56 3.47 -2.91
C VAL A 18 5.73 4.87 -3.50
N VAL A 19 4.65 5.64 -3.66
CA VAL A 19 4.71 6.99 -4.23
C VAL A 19 5.68 7.89 -3.45
N LEU A 20 5.60 7.89 -2.11
CA LEU A 20 6.43 8.72 -1.24
C LEU A 20 7.93 8.37 -1.31
N THR A 21 8.31 7.17 -1.74
CA THR A 21 9.73 6.81 -1.90
C THR A 21 10.46 7.71 -2.90
N ARG A 22 9.76 8.32 -3.87
CA ARG A 22 10.37 9.23 -4.85
C ARG A 22 11.03 10.46 -4.21
N TRP A 23 10.47 10.95 -3.10
CA TRP A 23 10.95 12.14 -2.39
C TRP A 23 11.57 11.81 -1.04
N SER A 24 11.87 10.54 -0.80
CA SER A 24 12.38 10.06 0.48
C SER A 24 13.72 9.38 0.28
N THR A 25 14.59 9.50 1.26
CA THR A 25 15.82 8.70 1.37
C THR A 25 15.72 7.79 2.58
N TRP A 26 16.68 6.89 2.74
CA TRP A 26 16.79 6.12 3.97
C TRP A 26 17.04 7.08 5.16
N PRO A 27 16.37 6.92 6.32
CA PRO A 27 15.45 5.84 6.73
C PRO A 27 13.95 6.10 6.45
N ALA A 28 13.58 7.27 5.93
CA ALA A 28 12.17 7.64 5.73
C ALA A 28 11.39 6.64 4.84
N ILE A 29 12.05 6.06 3.83
CA ILE A 29 11.49 4.99 3.00
C ILE A 29 10.99 3.83 3.86
N ALA A 30 11.80 3.34 4.81
CA ALA A 30 11.41 2.24 5.68
C ALA A 30 10.20 2.60 6.55
N THR A 31 10.17 3.84 7.06
CA THR A 31 9.05 4.35 7.85
C THR A 31 7.72 4.31 7.08
N TRP A 32 7.71 4.65 5.79
CA TRP A 32 6.49 4.58 4.98
C TRP A 32 5.93 3.17 4.85
N PHE A 33 6.80 2.18 4.64
CA PHE A 33 6.38 0.79 4.58
C PHE A 33 5.93 0.25 5.94
N VAL A 34 6.57 0.68 7.04
CA VAL A 34 6.09 0.36 8.40
C VAL A 34 4.68 0.90 8.61
N PHE A 35 4.40 2.16 8.24
CA PHE A 35 3.04 2.70 8.31
C PHE A 35 2.07 1.93 7.41
N ALA A 36 2.46 1.56 6.19
CA ALA A 36 1.61 0.77 5.32
C ALA A 36 1.25 -0.60 5.92
N VAL A 37 2.21 -1.27 6.54
CA VAL A 37 1.99 -2.54 7.26
C VAL A 37 1.08 -2.33 8.46
N ILE A 38 1.26 -1.28 9.26
CA ILE A 38 0.37 -0.97 10.41
C ILE A 38 -1.06 -0.77 9.92
N VAL A 39 -1.28 0.05 8.88
CA VAL A 39 -2.61 0.29 8.31
C VAL A 39 -3.22 -1.00 7.76
N ALA A 40 -2.45 -1.79 7.02
CA ALA A 40 -2.93 -3.04 6.44
C ALA A 40 -3.28 -4.09 7.52
N THR A 41 -2.40 -4.28 8.51
CA THR A 41 -2.59 -5.26 9.60
C THR A 41 -3.68 -4.84 10.59
N SER A 42 -3.95 -3.55 10.76
CA SER A 42 -5.11 -3.07 11.52
C SER A 42 -6.43 -3.69 11.04
N ARG A 43 -6.50 -4.10 9.76
CA ARG A 43 -7.69 -4.70 9.15
C ARG A 43 -7.82 -6.20 9.40
N VAL A 44 -6.72 -6.89 9.73
CA VAL A 44 -6.75 -8.28 10.24
C VAL A 44 -7.34 -8.30 11.65
N ALA A 45 -6.96 -7.33 12.48
CA ALA A 45 -7.34 -7.28 13.89
C ALA A 45 -8.86 -7.21 14.10
N VAL A 46 -9.60 -6.65 13.15
CA VAL A 46 -11.08 -6.55 13.21
C VAL A 46 -11.79 -7.82 12.70
N ARG A 47 -11.05 -8.87 12.29
CA ARG A 47 -11.56 -10.16 11.76
C ARG A 47 -12.47 -10.08 10.52
N ILE A 48 -12.47 -8.96 9.80
CA ILE A 48 -13.34 -8.74 8.63
C ILE A 48 -12.63 -9.08 7.29
N HIS A 49 -11.31 -9.23 7.30
CA HIS A 49 -10.51 -9.52 6.11
C HIS A 49 -9.58 -10.71 6.35
N HIS A 50 -9.51 -11.59 5.36
CA HIS A 50 -8.51 -12.65 5.34
C HIS A 50 -7.13 -12.07 5.00
N ALA A 51 -6.07 -12.76 5.42
CA ALA A 51 -4.69 -12.35 5.09
C ALA A 51 -4.50 -12.17 3.57
N THR A 52 -5.19 -12.97 2.76
CA THR A 52 -5.24 -12.88 1.30
C THR A 52 -5.73 -11.52 0.78
N ASP A 53 -6.70 -10.90 1.45
CA ASP A 53 -7.27 -9.61 1.02
C ASP A 53 -6.24 -8.48 1.18
N ILE A 54 -5.42 -8.58 2.22
CA ILE A 54 -4.35 -7.63 2.51
C ILE A 54 -3.16 -7.84 1.57
N PHE A 55 -2.75 -9.09 1.32
CA PHE A 55 -1.69 -9.37 0.35
C PHE A 55 -2.07 -8.91 -1.05
N ALA A 56 -3.29 -9.21 -1.51
CA ALA A 56 -3.79 -8.74 -2.80
C ALA A 56 -3.85 -7.20 -2.86
N GLY A 57 -4.33 -6.56 -1.79
CA GLY A 57 -4.36 -5.10 -1.71
C GLY A 57 -2.96 -4.48 -1.75
N ALA A 58 -2.02 -4.99 -0.95
CA ALA A 58 -0.63 -4.53 -0.92
C ALA A 58 0.05 -4.66 -2.30
N LEU A 59 -0.17 -5.78 -2.99
CA LEU A 59 0.38 -6.01 -4.34
C LEU A 59 -0.19 -5.00 -5.35
N ILE A 60 -1.52 -4.83 -5.37
CA ILE A 60 -2.20 -3.90 -6.29
C ILE A 60 -1.76 -2.46 -6.02
N GLY A 61 -1.76 -2.05 -4.74
CA GLY A 61 -1.32 -0.71 -4.33
C GLY A 61 0.11 -0.41 -4.75
N SER A 62 1.02 -1.35 -4.48
CA SER A 62 2.44 -1.21 -4.84
C SER A 62 2.63 -1.11 -6.35
N ALA A 63 1.97 -1.99 -7.12
CA ALA A 63 2.04 -1.97 -8.58
C ALA A 63 1.55 -0.63 -9.15
N MET A 64 0.43 -0.10 -8.65
CA MET A 64 -0.05 1.23 -9.07
C MET A 64 0.92 2.35 -8.70
N GLY A 65 1.55 2.29 -7.52
CA GLY A 65 2.55 3.29 -7.12
C GLY A 65 3.78 3.30 -8.03
N LEU A 66 4.23 2.11 -8.45
CA LEU A 66 5.32 1.97 -9.42
C LEU A 66 4.92 2.52 -10.80
N LEU A 67 3.69 2.27 -11.26
CA LEU A 67 3.19 2.87 -12.50
C LEU A 67 3.17 4.40 -12.44
N VAL A 68 2.83 4.97 -11.28
CA VAL A 68 2.89 6.44 -11.08
C VAL A 68 4.33 6.94 -11.10
N HIS A 69 5.26 6.23 -10.48
CA HIS A 69 6.69 6.58 -10.58
C HIS A 69 7.17 6.61 -12.03
N LEU A 70 6.79 5.60 -12.81
CA LEU A 70 7.09 5.54 -14.23
C LEU A 70 6.43 6.72 -14.97
N ALA A 71 5.13 6.95 -14.78
CA ALA A 71 4.41 8.05 -15.43
C ALA A 71 5.03 9.42 -15.13
N ILE A 72 5.39 9.69 -13.87
CA ILE A 72 6.04 10.95 -13.48
C ILE A 72 7.45 11.08 -14.08
N SER A 73 8.16 9.97 -14.31
CA SER A 73 9.49 10.02 -14.93
C SER A 73 9.49 10.40 -16.42
N PHE A 74 8.33 10.38 -17.08
CA PHE A 74 8.16 10.79 -18.47
C PHE A 74 7.69 12.25 -18.62
N ILE A 75 7.48 12.97 -17.52
CA ILE A 75 7.11 14.39 -17.47
C ILE A 75 8.34 15.19 -17.05
#